data_AF-A0A955Z2C9-F1
#
_entry.id   AF-A0A955Z2C9-F1
#
_cell.length_a   1.000
_cell.length_b   1.000
_cell.length_c   1.000
_cell.angle_alpha   90.00
_cell.angle_beta   90.00
_cell.angle_gamma   90.00
#
_symmetry.space_group_name_H-M   'P 1'
#
loop_
_entity.id
_entity.type
_entity.pdbx_description
1 polymer ?
#
loop_
_entity_poly.entity_id
_entity_poly.type
_entity_poly.pdbx_seq_one_letter_code
_entity_poly.pdbx_strand_id
1 'polypeptide(L)'
;MVASCVLVGAAPPSRAADSAADAGADAQPRSDDAFVAVLALGAPSDAARRAARAVYRSRLRPPELDEESARALVGDLPAGTGGAGARELAELRDGVRGEDAASRQVLAAIGRRLKLKGILVVTGAADARPASSAVDAGASSIATTDGGASPIAMTDGGASPVADLDAGAASSSDASALEVQPTDAGEVGASAVDPERALRDDAQLPSPAGAPKARARLFHVGLGSFDAATYGADDTTGWGSTVASLERLFPAPGYRKYTKAKEETPSKPFYTSPWFWGGLGAALLFGGAFYFASRDSGGDTIHLQMKVP
;
A
#
# COMPACT_ATOMS: atom_id res chain seq x y z
N MET A 1 58.57 31.14 -30.22
CA MET A 1 57.30 31.04 -30.97
C MET A 1 56.17 30.97 -29.96
N VAL A 2 55.17 31.81 -30.20
CA VAL A 2 54.12 32.27 -29.29
C VAL A 2 52.87 31.41 -29.47
N ALA A 3 52.20 31.04 -28.38
CA ALA A 3 50.74 30.78 -28.31
C ALA A 3 50.35 30.60 -26.83
N SER A 4 50.01 31.65 -26.09
CA SER A 4 48.65 32.22 -25.97
C SER A 4 47.56 31.16 -25.75
N CYS A 5 47.28 30.85 -24.49
CA CYS A 5 46.01 30.25 -24.06
C CYS A 5 45.24 31.32 -23.28
N VAL A 6 44.15 31.79 -23.88
CA VAL A 6 43.26 32.83 -23.35
C VAL A 6 42.34 32.19 -22.30
N LEU A 7 42.43 32.69 -21.07
CA LEU A 7 41.52 32.36 -19.97
C LEU A 7 40.26 33.24 -20.10
N VAL A 8 39.15 32.69 -20.60
CA VAL A 8 37.86 33.39 -20.65
C VAL A 8 37.11 33.11 -19.35
N GLY A 9 37.13 34.08 -18.44
CA GLY A 9 36.32 34.09 -17.23
C GLY A 9 34.90 34.58 -17.56
N ALA A 10 33.91 33.69 -17.44
CA ALA A 10 32.50 34.05 -17.48
C ALA A 10 32.03 34.41 -16.06
N ALA A 11 31.71 35.69 -15.85
CA ALA A 11 31.07 36.19 -14.64
C ALA A 11 29.61 35.70 -14.57
N PRO A 12 29.12 35.19 -13.42
CA PRO A 12 27.70 34.91 -13.26
C PRO A 12 26.91 36.23 -13.15
N PRO A 13 25.72 36.34 -13.79
CA PRO A 13 24.85 37.48 -13.57
C PRO A 13 24.32 37.44 -12.14
N SER A 14 24.64 38.49 -11.36
CA SER A 14 23.94 38.85 -10.13
C SER A 14 22.45 38.97 -10.42
N ARG A 15 21.69 37.92 -10.12
CA ARG A 15 20.23 37.94 -10.17
C ARG A 15 19.74 38.61 -8.89
N ALA A 16 19.19 39.81 -9.06
CA ALA A 16 18.53 40.58 -8.04
C ALA A 16 17.53 39.70 -7.28
N ALA A 17 17.66 39.71 -5.96
CA ALA A 17 16.71 39.15 -5.02
C ALA A 17 15.47 40.06 -4.97
N ASP A 18 14.53 39.84 -5.87
CA ASP A 18 13.17 40.35 -5.67
C ASP A 18 12.48 39.49 -4.61
N SER A 19 12.34 40.11 -3.44
CA SER A 19 11.52 39.67 -2.33
C SER A 19 10.04 39.76 -2.72
N ALA A 20 9.52 38.71 -3.36
CA ALA A 20 8.09 38.40 -3.36
C ALA A 20 7.81 37.42 -2.22
N ALA A 21 7.82 37.96 -1.00
CA ALA A 21 7.13 37.34 0.11
C ALA A 21 5.63 37.56 -0.06
N ASP A 22 4.86 36.54 0.28
CA ASP A 22 3.46 36.57 0.72
C ASP A 22 2.38 35.98 -0.22
N ALA A 23 1.52 35.20 0.44
CA ALA A 23 0.27 34.58 -0.03
C ALA A 23 0.33 33.46 -1.09
N GLY A 24 1.17 32.45 -0.84
CA GLY A 24 1.12 31.19 -1.58
C GLY A 24 1.66 30.03 -0.77
N ALA A 25 1.42 30.03 0.55
CA ALA A 25 1.60 28.80 1.33
C ALA A 25 0.52 27.83 0.86
N ASP A 26 0.86 27.09 -0.21
CA ASP A 26 0.22 25.83 -0.56
C ASP A 26 0.03 25.09 0.75
N ALA A 27 -1.22 25.02 1.19
CA ALA A 27 -1.60 24.26 2.34
C ALA A 27 -1.22 22.81 2.03
N GLN A 28 -0.01 22.42 2.43
CA GLN A 28 0.39 21.02 2.42
C GLN A 28 -0.77 20.28 3.07
N PRO A 29 -1.44 19.37 2.35
CA PRO A 29 -2.57 18.66 2.90
C PRO A 29 -2.08 18.06 4.22
N ARG A 30 -2.72 18.46 5.32
CA ARG A 30 -2.32 18.08 6.68
C ARG A 30 -2.48 16.58 6.78
N SER A 31 -1.41 15.88 6.42
CA SER A 31 -1.34 14.45 6.15
C SER A 31 -1.00 13.68 7.43
N ASP A 32 -1.57 14.13 8.56
CA ASP A 32 -1.24 13.61 9.88
C ASP A 32 -2.10 12.41 10.27
N ASP A 33 -3.07 12.04 9.43
CA ASP A 33 -3.85 10.84 9.65
C ASP A 33 -3.02 9.60 9.28
N ALA A 34 -2.54 8.90 10.30
CA ALA A 34 -1.74 7.70 10.14
C ALA A 34 -2.60 6.44 10.20
N PHE A 35 -3.06 5.98 9.04
CA PHE A 35 -3.91 4.79 8.93
C PHE A 35 -3.13 3.54 8.52
N VAL A 36 -3.53 2.39 9.10
CA VAL A 36 -2.95 1.08 8.83
C VAL A 36 -4.04 0.09 8.45
N ALA A 37 -3.85 -0.61 7.33
CA ALA A 37 -4.70 -1.74 6.94
C ALA A 37 -4.00 -3.08 7.18
N VAL A 38 -4.77 -4.14 7.34
CA VAL A 38 -4.26 -5.51 7.51
C VAL A 38 -4.49 -6.30 6.24
N LEU A 39 -3.43 -6.94 5.73
CA LEU A 39 -3.46 -7.77 4.53
C LEU A 39 -3.03 -9.19 4.89
N ALA A 40 -3.83 -10.20 4.53
CA ALA A 40 -3.45 -11.60 4.68
C ALA A 40 -2.64 -12.05 3.47
N LEU A 41 -1.48 -12.68 3.70
CA LEU A 41 -0.72 -13.33 2.63
C LEU A 41 -1.16 -14.79 2.50
N GLY A 42 -1.66 -15.17 1.33
CA GLY A 42 -2.11 -16.54 1.03
C GLY A 42 -3.57 -16.79 1.43
N ALA A 43 -3.86 -18.02 1.89
CA ALA A 43 -5.20 -18.40 2.30
C ALA A 43 -5.68 -17.58 3.51
N PRO A 44 -7.00 -17.29 3.60
CA PRO A 44 -7.55 -16.59 4.76
C PRO A 44 -7.19 -17.32 6.04
N SER A 45 -6.38 -16.69 6.88
CA SER A 45 -5.96 -17.25 8.16
C SER A 45 -6.74 -16.64 9.32
N ASP A 46 -7.07 -17.45 10.31
CA ASP A 46 -7.67 -16.97 11.55
C ASP A 46 -6.79 -15.94 12.26
N ALA A 47 -5.48 -16.08 12.13
CA ALA A 47 -4.52 -15.12 12.66
C ALA A 47 -4.68 -13.73 12.01
N ALA A 48 -4.78 -13.67 10.68
CA ALA A 48 -5.00 -12.41 9.97
C ALA A 48 -6.37 -11.80 10.31
N ARG A 49 -7.42 -12.61 10.47
CA ARG A 49 -8.74 -12.13 10.93
C ARG A 49 -8.69 -11.55 12.34
N ARG A 50 -7.96 -12.19 13.26
CA ARG A 50 -7.76 -11.68 14.63
C ARG A 50 -6.93 -10.39 14.63
N ALA A 51 -5.87 -10.32 13.82
CA ALA A 51 -5.06 -9.12 13.66
C ALA A 51 -5.90 -7.95 13.12
N ALA A 52 -6.67 -8.19 12.05
CA ALA A 52 -7.57 -7.21 11.45
C ALA A 52 -8.59 -6.69 12.45
N ARG A 53 -9.24 -7.57 13.23
CA ARG A 53 -10.19 -7.14 14.29
C ARG A 53 -9.52 -6.29 15.37
N ALA A 54 -8.28 -6.60 15.75
CA ALA A 54 -7.55 -5.82 16.74
C ALA A 54 -7.18 -4.43 16.20
N VAL A 55 -6.63 -4.37 14.97
CA VAL A 55 -6.25 -3.10 14.31
C VAL A 55 -7.48 -2.25 14.01
N TYR A 56 -8.57 -2.82 13.49
CA TYR A 56 -9.76 -2.05 13.11
C TYR A 56 -10.64 -1.62 14.29
N ARG A 57 -10.44 -2.20 15.48
CA ARG A 57 -11.00 -1.67 16.74
C ARG A 57 -10.18 -0.52 17.32
N SER A 58 -8.94 -0.36 16.88
CA SER A 58 -8.03 0.69 17.35
C SER A 58 -8.24 2.00 16.58
N ARG A 59 -7.44 3.01 16.91
CA ARG A 59 -7.47 4.31 16.23
C ARG A 59 -6.82 4.29 14.84
N LEU A 60 -6.15 3.19 14.48
CA LEU A 60 -5.44 3.03 13.20
C LEU A 60 -6.37 2.74 12.02
N ARG A 61 -7.67 2.53 12.28
CA ARG A 61 -8.66 2.20 11.23
C ARG A 61 -8.82 3.37 10.26
N PRO A 62 -8.63 3.16 8.94
CA PRO A 62 -8.96 4.17 7.93
C PRO A 62 -10.47 4.40 7.88
N PRO A 63 -10.96 5.66 7.89
CA PRO A 63 -12.38 5.97 7.81
C PRO A 63 -12.99 5.63 6.44
N GLU A 64 -12.16 5.63 5.39
CA GLU A 64 -12.55 5.26 4.02
C GLU A 64 -12.58 3.74 3.81
N LEU A 65 -12.11 2.94 4.78
CA LEU A 65 -12.10 1.48 4.68
C LEU A 65 -13.42 0.89 5.16
N ASP A 66 -14.25 0.57 4.18
CA ASP A 66 -15.49 -0.18 4.30
C ASP A 66 -15.26 -1.65 4.69
N GLU A 67 -16.25 -2.24 5.34
CA GLU A 67 -16.18 -3.61 5.88
C GLU A 67 -15.95 -4.66 4.79
N GLU A 68 -16.49 -4.44 3.58
CA GLU A 68 -16.30 -5.34 2.44
C GLU A 68 -14.85 -5.32 1.94
N SER A 69 -14.28 -4.12 1.75
CA SER A 69 -12.86 -3.93 1.42
C SER A 69 -11.94 -4.51 2.49
N ALA A 70 -12.27 -4.31 3.78
CA ALA A 70 -11.52 -4.89 4.89
C ALA A 70 -11.52 -6.44 4.86
N ARG A 71 -12.66 -7.07 4.57
CA ARG A 71 -12.76 -8.53 4.40
C ARG A 71 -12.01 -9.02 3.17
N ALA A 72 -12.08 -8.28 2.06
CA ALA A 72 -11.31 -8.57 0.86
C ALA A 72 -9.80 -8.59 1.12
N LEU A 73 -9.25 -7.62 1.88
CA LEU A 73 -7.83 -7.61 2.21
C LEU A 73 -7.39 -8.80 3.07
N VAL A 74 -8.29 -9.35 3.88
CA VAL A 74 -8.00 -10.46 4.81
C VAL A 74 -8.26 -11.84 4.20
N GLY A 75 -8.85 -11.93 3.01
CA GLY A 75 -9.18 -13.22 2.38
C GLY A 75 -10.58 -13.74 2.65
N ASP A 76 -11.42 -12.99 3.37
CA ASP A 76 -12.73 -13.45 3.86
C ASP A 76 -13.89 -12.87 3.04
N LEU A 77 -13.68 -12.66 1.73
CA LEU A 77 -14.73 -12.19 0.83
C LEU A 77 -15.53 -13.40 0.30
N PRO A 78 -16.82 -13.53 0.64
CA PRO A 78 -17.63 -14.62 0.12
C PRO A 78 -17.75 -14.51 -1.40
N ALA A 79 -17.64 -15.63 -2.11
CA ALA A 79 -17.76 -15.68 -3.56
C ALA A 79 -19.07 -15.03 -4.03
N GLY A 80 -18.96 -14.09 -4.98
CA GLY A 80 -20.11 -13.36 -5.54
C GLY A 80 -20.62 -12.20 -4.70
N THR A 81 -20.14 -12.02 -3.47
CA THR A 81 -20.49 -10.87 -2.62
C THR A 81 -19.39 -9.81 -2.65
N GLY A 82 -19.77 -8.54 -2.56
CA GLY A 82 -18.85 -7.40 -2.58
C GLY A 82 -18.95 -6.57 -3.86
N GLY A 83 -18.85 -5.25 -3.70
CA GLY A 83 -18.74 -4.30 -4.80
C GLY A 83 -17.51 -4.55 -5.69
N ALA A 84 -17.49 -3.95 -6.87
CA ALA A 84 -16.37 -4.08 -7.82
C ALA A 84 -15.00 -3.73 -7.17
N GLY A 85 -14.98 -2.71 -6.30
CA GLY A 85 -13.77 -2.32 -5.58
C GLY A 85 -13.24 -3.40 -4.63
N ALA A 86 -14.12 -4.09 -3.88
CA ALA A 86 -13.70 -5.17 -2.98
C ALA A 86 -13.13 -6.37 -3.76
N ARG A 87 -13.72 -6.69 -4.92
CA ARG A 87 -13.20 -7.75 -5.80
C ARG A 87 -11.83 -7.41 -6.37
N GLU A 88 -11.64 -6.18 -6.81
CA GLU A 88 -10.36 -5.69 -7.31
C GLU A 88 -9.28 -5.70 -6.19
N LEU A 89 -9.64 -5.35 -4.95
CA LEU A 89 -8.72 -5.47 -3.81
C LEU A 89 -8.36 -6.93 -3.50
N ALA A 90 -9.30 -7.86 -3.64
CA ALA A 90 -9.02 -9.29 -3.48
C ALA A 90 -8.05 -9.79 -4.58
N GLU A 91 -8.23 -9.36 -5.82
CA GLU A 91 -7.33 -9.67 -6.93
C GLU A 91 -5.92 -9.10 -6.72
N LEU A 92 -5.83 -7.83 -6.31
CA LEU A 92 -4.54 -7.21 -5.96
C LEU A 92 -3.85 -7.95 -4.80
N ARG A 93 -4.60 -8.35 -3.77
CA ARG A 93 -4.08 -9.17 -2.67
C ARG A 93 -3.49 -10.49 -3.17
N ASP A 94 -4.17 -11.18 -4.09
CA ASP A 94 -3.69 -12.46 -4.65
C ASP A 94 -2.41 -12.32 -5.50
N GLY A 95 -2.13 -11.11 -5.98
CA GLY A 95 -0.88 -10.72 -6.60
C GLY A 95 0.29 -10.53 -5.62
N VAL A 96 0.03 -10.36 -4.32
CA VAL A 96 1.08 -10.22 -3.30
C VAL A 96 1.58 -11.62 -2.92
N ARG A 97 2.84 -11.92 -3.25
CA ARG A 97 3.46 -13.24 -3.02
C ARG A 97 4.61 -13.23 -2.00
N GLY A 98 4.97 -12.06 -1.50
CA GLY A 98 6.01 -11.93 -0.47
C GLY A 98 6.53 -10.50 -0.38
N GLU A 99 7.86 -10.38 -0.28
CA GLU A 99 8.55 -9.10 -0.08
C GLU A 99 9.36 -8.64 -1.31
N ASP A 100 9.11 -9.29 -2.45
CA ASP A 100 9.75 -8.98 -3.72
C ASP A 100 9.34 -7.60 -4.26
N ALA A 101 10.08 -7.12 -5.26
CA ALA A 101 9.85 -5.80 -5.84
C ALA A 101 8.44 -5.64 -6.44
N ALA A 102 7.86 -6.69 -7.03
CA ALA A 102 6.52 -6.63 -7.61
C ALA A 102 5.45 -6.57 -6.52
N SER A 103 5.56 -7.41 -5.48
CA SER A 103 4.68 -7.35 -4.30
C SER A 103 4.70 -5.96 -3.65
N ARG A 104 5.86 -5.31 -3.55
CA ARG A 104 5.97 -3.93 -3.02
C ARG A 104 5.25 -2.89 -3.88
N GLN A 105 5.29 -3.03 -5.21
CA GLN A 105 4.55 -2.14 -6.11
C GLN A 105 3.04 -2.29 -5.93
N VAL A 106 2.55 -3.53 -5.80
CA VAL A 106 1.14 -3.83 -5.53
C VAL A 106 0.71 -3.26 -4.18
N LEU A 107 1.48 -3.48 -3.12
CA LEU A 107 1.20 -2.91 -1.80
C LEU A 107 1.20 -1.38 -1.81
N ALA A 108 2.12 -0.75 -2.54
CA ALA A 108 2.14 0.70 -2.70
C ALA A 108 0.90 1.20 -3.48
N ALA A 109 0.44 0.47 -4.48
CA ALA A 109 -0.79 0.80 -5.22
C ALA A 109 -2.04 0.72 -4.33
N ILE A 110 -2.18 -0.36 -3.54
CA ILE A 110 -3.24 -0.51 -2.54
C ILE A 110 -3.18 0.64 -1.53
N GLY A 111 -1.98 0.93 -1.01
CA GLY A 111 -1.77 1.98 -0.02
C GLY A 111 -2.17 3.37 -0.53
N ARG A 112 -1.80 3.73 -1.76
CA ARG A 112 -2.20 5.02 -2.37
C ARG A 112 -3.70 5.11 -2.58
N ARG A 113 -4.33 4.03 -3.07
CA ARG A 113 -5.77 3.99 -3.31
C ARG A 113 -6.59 4.19 -2.04
N LEU A 114 -6.16 3.58 -0.95
CA LEU A 114 -6.83 3.62 0.35
C LEU A 114 -6.26 4.71 1.29
N LYS A 115 -5.35 5.56 0.78
CA LYS A 115 -4.65 6.62 1.54
C LYS A 115 -4.03 6.14 2.85
N LEU A 116 -3.43 4.95 2.82
CA LEU A 116 -2.78 4.33 3.98
C LEU A 116 -1.36 4.84 4.16
N LYS A 117 -0.90 4.91 5.41
CA LYS A 117 0.54 5.11 5.72
C LYS A 117 1.28 3.78 5.83
N GLY A 118 0.59 2.75 6.36
CA GLY A 118 1.15 1.43 6.55
C GLY A 118 0.20 0.31 6.16
N ILE A 119 0.75 -0.83 5.77
CA ILE A 119 0.00 -2.08 5.55
C ILE A 119 0.67 -3.17 6.39
N LEU A 120 -0.06 -3.73 7.34
CA LEU A 120 0.40 -4.87 8.14
C LEU A 120 0.13 -6.15 7.35
N VAL A 121 1.18 -6.71 6.75
CA VAL A 121 1.13 -7.97 6.00
C VAL A 121 1.27 -9.11 7.00
N VAL A 122 0.21 -9.88 7.19
CA VAL A 122 0.16 -11.03 8.09
C VAL A 122 0.40 -12.29 7.28
N THR A 123 1.52 -12.93 7.54
CA THR A 123 1.80 -14.28 7.06
C THR A 123 1.23 -15.24 8.10
N GLY A 124 0.17 -15.94 7.70
CA GLY A 124 -0.34 -17.02 8.52
C GLY A 124 0.78 -18.02 8.77
N ALA A 125 0.72 -18.73 9.89
CA ALA A 125 1.49 -19.95 10.09
C ALA A 125 1.10 -21.07 9.11
N ALA A 126 0.31 -20.72 8.08
CA ALA A 126 -0.33 -21.59 7.12
C ALA A 126 0.73 -22.49 6.52
N ASP A 127 0.62 -23.74 6.95
CA ASP A 127 1.21 -24.91 6.39
C ASP A 127 2.69 -24.70 6.06
N ALA A 128 3.54 -25.03 7.04
CA ALA A 128 4.55 -26.01 6.71
C ALA A 128 3.82 -27.19 6.06
N ARG A 129 3.47 -27.06 4.77
CA ARG A 129 3.11 -28.13 3.86
C ARG A 129 4.20 -29.12 4.19
N PRO A 130 3.92 -30.23 4.90
CA PRO A 130 4.95 -31.08 5.47
C PRO A 130 5.86 -31.34 4.30
N ALA A 131 7.07 -30.75 4.34
CA ALA A 131 7.87 -30.52 3.15
C ALA A 131 7.88 -31.86 2.47
N SER A 132 7.14 -31.98 1.35
CA SER A 132 6.63 -33.28 0.91
C SER A 132 7.86 -34.12 0.79
N SER A 133 8.03 -35.01 1.77
CA SER A 133 9.18 -35.86 1.92
C SER A 133 9.28 -36.46 0.55
N ALA A 134 10.38 -36.12 -0.14
CA ALA A 134 10.65 -36.59 -1.47
C ALA A 134 10.31 -38.07 -1.46
N VAL A 135 9.13 -38.38 -2.01
CA VAL A 135 8.83 -39.75 -2.37
C VAL A 135 9.73 -39.90 -3.56
N ASP A 136 10.93 -40.34 -3.25
CA ASP A 136 11.79 -41.13 -4.11
C ASP A 136 10.94 -42.29 -4.60
N ALA A 137 10.09 -42.02 -5.58
CA ALA A 137 9.45 -43.01 -6.41
C ALA A 137 10.47 -43.41 -7.48
N GLY A 138 11.64 -43.88 -7.03
CA GLY A 138 12.45 -44.81 -7.78
C GLY A 138 11.71 -46.15 -7.84
N ALA A 139 10.73 -46.27 -8.75
CA ALA A 139 10.32 -47.55 -9.32
C ALA A 139 9.45 -47.33 -10.56
N SER A 140 10.10 -47.51 -11.70
CA SER A 140 9.58 -47.80 -13.02
C SER A 140 8.20 -48.48 -13.05
N SER A 141 7.34 -48.05 -13.99
CA SER A 141 6.73 -48.96 -14.97
C SER A 141 6.14 -48.16 -16.13
N ILE A 142 6.69 -48.47 -17.30
CA ILE A 142 6.28 -48.02 -18.62
C ILE A 142 4.87 -48.55 -18.89
N ALA A 143 3.91 -47.67 -19.15
CA ALA A 143 2.65 -48.03 -19.78
C ALA A 143 2.54 -47.24 -21.09
N THR A 144 3.02 -47.87 -22.14
CA THR A 144 2.73 -47.56 -23.54
C THR A 144 1.22 -47.68 -23.74
N THR A 145 0.54 -46.56 -24.01
CA THR A 145 -0.75 -46.59 -24.71
C THR A 145 -0.59 -45.79 -25.99
N ASP A 146 -0.34 -46.56 -27.03
CA ASP A 146 -0.39 -46.22 -28.44
C ASP A 146 -1.84 -46.04 -28.90
N GLY A 147 -2.04 -45.17 -29.89
CA GLY A 147 -3.18 -45.22 -30.80
C GLY A 147 -4.23 -44.13 -30.64
N GLY A 148 -4.29 -43.19 -31.60
CA GLY A 148 -5.58 -42.60 -31.97
C GLY A 148 -5.62 -41.16 -32.49
N ALA A 149 -4.97 -40.91 -33.64
CA ALA A 149 -5.47 -40.11 -34.77
C ALA A 149 -6.16 -38.72 -34.56
N SER A 150 -5.46 -37.70 -35.08
CA SER A 150 -5.94 -36.57 -35.94
C SER A 150 -6.51 -35.29 -35.30
N PRO A 151 -6.49 -34.12 -35.99
CA PRO A 151 -5.76 -33.73 -37.20
C PRO A 151 -4.80 -32.52 -37.02
N ILE A 152 -3.89 -32.43 -37.98
CA ILE A 152 -2.89 -31.37 -38.17
C ILE A 152 -3.61 -30.09 -38.60
N ALA A 153 -3.62 -29.07 -37.74
CA ALA A 153 -3.92 -27.70 -38.14
C ALA A 153 -2.59 -26.99 -38.40
N MET A 154 -2.29 -26.79 -39.69
CA MET A 154 -1.27 -25.85 -40.15
C MET A 154 -1.63 -24.44 -39.65
N THR A 155 -0.75 -23.82 -38.88
CA THR A 155 -0.67 -22.36 -38.83
C THR A 155 0.76 -21.94 -39.14
N ASP A 156 0.80 -21.11 -40.17
CA ASP A 156 1.90 -20.58 -40.94
C ASP A 156 2.90 -19.75 -40.12
N GLY A 157 4.15 -19.80 -40.55
CA GLY A 157 5.29 -19.15 -39.94
C GLY A 157 5.32 -17.65 -40.26
N GLY A 158 5.31 -16.83 -39.23
CA GLY A 158 5.60 -15.40 -39.31
C GLY A 158 6.80 -15.07 -38.44
N ALA A 159 7.95 -14.89 -39.07
CA ALA A 159 9.22 -14.49 -38.48
C ALA A 159 9.15 -13.14 -37.73
N SER A 160 10.00 -12.97 -36.71
CA SER A 160 10.90 -11.81 -36.45
C SER A 160 11.40 -11.83 -34.98
N PRO A 161 12.43 -11.06 -34.60
CA PRO A 161 13.83 -11.46 -34.63
C PRO A 161 14.42 -11.64 -33.21
N VAL A 162 15.48 -12.45 -33.16
CA VAL A 162 16.42 -12.50 -32.03
C VAL A 162 17.07 -11.12 -31.85
N ALA A 163 16.77 -10.47 -30.72
CA ALA A 163 17.55 -9.35 -30.21
C ALA A 163 18.61 -9.92 -29.27
N ASP A 164 19.85 -9.92 -29.74
CA ASP A 164 21.05 -10.03 -28.90
C ASP A 164 21.07 -8.85 -27.92
N LEU A 165 20.82 -9.14 -26.64
CA LEU A 165 21.08 -8.21 -25.55
C LEU A 165 22.42 -8.58 -24.91
N ASP A 166 23.43 -7.91 -25.44
CA ASP A 166 24.73 -7.65 -24.85
C ASP A 166 24.57 -7.04 -23.44
N ALA A 167 24.87 -7.83 -22.41
CA ALA A 167 24.97 -7.36 -21.03
C ALA A 167 26.43 -7.35 -20.62
N GLY A 168 27.13 -6.30 -21.05
CA GLY A 168 28.44 -5.93 -20.56
C GLY A 168 28.42 -5.56 -19.07
N ALA A 169 29.31 -6.23 -18.33
CA ALA A 169 30.14 -5.75 -17.23
C ALA A 169 29.62 -4.57 -16.37
N ALA A 170 29.45 -4.83 -15.06
CA ALA A 170 29.91 -3.90 -14.02
C ALA A 170 30.13 -4.58 -12.66
N SER A 171 31.36 -4.41 -12.16
CA SER A 171 31.74 -4.19 -10.75
C SER A 171 31.50 -5.29 -9.72
N SER A 172 32.55 -6.09 -9.52
CA SER A 172 32.92 -6.66 -8.22
C SER A 172 33.47 -5.54 -7.31
N SER A 173 32.66 -5.09 -6.36
CA SER A 173 33.10 -4.22 -5.27
C SER A 173 33.61 -5.08 -4.10
N ASP A 174 34.93 -5.14 -4.01
CA ASP A 174 35.73 -4.85 -2.82
C ASP A 174 35.24 -5.42 -1.47
N ALA A 175 35.78 -6.59 -1.12
CA ALA A 175 35.70 -7.18 0.20
C ALA A 175 36.67 -6.46 1.15
N SER A 176 36.21 -5.38 1.78
CA SER A 176 36.90 -4.79 2.92
C SER A 176 36.83 -5.75 4.11
N ALA A 177 38.01 -6.21 4.51
CA ALA A 177 38.28 -7.00 5.70
C ALA A 177 37.77 -6.26 6.96
N LEU A 178 36.86 -6.89 7.70
CA LEU A 178 36.50 -6.45 9.04
C LEU A 178 37.47 -7.10 10.04
N GLU A 179 38.30 -6.24 10.59
CA GLU A 179 39.30 -6.48 11.63
C GLU A 179 38.64 -7.11 12.87
N VAL A 180 39.14 -8.29 13.24
CA VAL A 180 38.74 -9.02 14.45
C VAL A 180 39.36 -8.32 15.65
N GLN A 181 38.54 -7.69 16.49
CA GLN A 181 38.98 -7.23 17.82
C GLN A 181 39.13 -8.44 18.76
N PRO A 182 40.28 -8.58 19.46
CA PRO A 182 40.41 -9.53 20.55
C PRO A 182 39.52 -9.11 21.72
N THR A 183 38.63 -10.00 22.13
CA THR A 183 37.82 -9.82 23.34
C THR A 183 38.73 -9.93 24.56
N ASP A 184 38.71 -8.86 25.35
CA ASP A 184 39.41 -8.66 26.60
C ASP A 184 38.95 -9.67 27.66
N ALA A 185 39.92 -10.35 28.25
CA ALA A 185 39.76 -11.34 29.29
C ALA A 185 39.62 -10.62 30.64
N GLY A 186 38.43 -10.10 30.92
CA GLY A 186 38.08 -9.44 32.18
C GLY A 186 37.48 -10.39 33.22
N GLU A 187 38.35 -10.88 34.10
CA GLU A 187 38.14 -11.04 35.55
C GLU A 187 36.88 -11.78 36.07
N VAL A 188 37.09 -13.06 36.37
CA VAL A 188 36.23 -13.93 37.17
C VAL A 188 36.16 -13.45 38.63
N GLY A 189 35.19 -12.60 38.92
CA GLY A 189 34.71 -12.34 40.28
C GLY A 189 33.89 -13.53 40.78
N ALA A 190 34.51 -14.38 41.60
CA ALA A 190 33.86 -15.49 42.30
C ALA A 190 32.80 -14.96 43.28
N SER A 191 31.56 -14.84 42.82
CA SER A 191 30.41 -14.58 43.68
C SER A 191 29.95 -15.92 44.25
N ALA A 192 29.96 -16.01 45.58
CA ALA A 192 29.55 -17.18 46.35
C ALA A 192 28.18 -17.69 45.90
N VAL A 193 28.19 -18.87 45.30
CA VAL A 193 26.99 -19.61 44.88
C VAL A 193 26.28 -20.10 46.12
N ASP A 194 25.07 -19.59 46.32
CA ASP A 194 24.13 -20.05 47.34
C ASP A 194 23.59 -21.45 46.96
N PRO A 195 23.91 -22.51 47.71
CA PRO A 195 23.60 -23.89 47.31
C PRO A 195 22.11 -24.25 47.44
N GLU A 196 21.25 -23.41 48.01
CA GLU A 196 19.80 -23.70 48.11
C GLU A 196 18.99 -23.28 46.87
N ARG A 197 19.57 -22.53 45.93
CA ARG A 197 18.87 -22.13 44.70
C ARG A 197 18.92 -23.19 43.59
N ALA A 198 19.75 -24.22 43.75
CA ALA A 198 20.02 -25.24 42.74
C ALA A 198 18.97 -26.35 42.62
N LEU A 199 17.93 -26.37 43.49
CA LEU A 199 16.91 -27.44 43.48
C LEU A 199 15.53 -27.00 42.94
N ARG A 200 15.43 -25.78 42.39
CA ARG A 200 14.20 -25.28 41.73
C ARG A 200 14.32 -25.12 40.20
N ASP A 201 15.49 -25.45 39.63
CA ASP A 201 15.73 -25.37 38.18
C ASP A 201 15.44 -26.69 37.45
N ASP A 202 14.88 -27.69 38.13
CA ASP A 202 14.43 -28.93 37.50
C ASP A 202 12.97 -28.83 37.03
N ALA A 203 12.80 -28.93 35.71
CA ALA A 203 11.57 -29.17 34.95
C ALA A 203 10.86 -28.00 34.25
N GLN A 204 11.59 -26.95 33.84
CA GLN A 204 11.20 -26.23 32.62
C GLN A 204 11.65 -27.10 31.41
N LEU A 205 10.92 -28.20 31.16
CA LEU A 205 11.08 -28.97 29.92
C LEU A 205 11.04 -27.97 28.75
N PRO A 206 12.00 -28.01 27.81
CA PRO A 206 11.96 -27.14 26.64
C PRO A 206 10.64 -27.41 25.94
N SER A 207 9.72 -26.44 26.00
CA SER A 207 8.42 -26.54 25.32
C SER A 207 8.69 -27.03 23.90
N PRO A 208 8.06 -28.14 23.48
CA PRO A 208 8.34 -28.77 22.21
C PRO A 208 8.29 -27.69 21.13
N ALA A 209 9.38 -27.60 20.34
CA ALA A 209 9.64 -26.59 19.31
C ALA A 209 8.32 -25.99 18.79
N GLY A 210 7.99 -24.81 19.32
CA GLY A 210 6.63 -24.27 19.28
C GLY A 210 6.08 -24.24 17.86
N ALA A 211 4.82 -24.65 17.72
CA ALA A 211 4.10 -24.57 16.45
C ALA A 211 4.34 -23.19 15.80
N PRO A 212 4.51 -23.13 14.47
CA PRO A 212 4.80 -21.87 13.79
C PRO A 212 3.76 -20.84 14.21
N LYS A 213 4.22 -19.74 14.81
CA LYS A 213 3.35 -18.63 15.19
C LYS A 213 3.15 -17.74 13.97
N ALA A 214 1.94 -17.23 13.79
CA ALA A 214 1.66 -16.25 12.75
C ALA A 214 2.59 -15.04 12.92
N ARG A 215 3.19 -14.60 11.81
CA ARG A 215 4.11 -13.47 11.78
C ARG A 215 3.47 -12.36 10.98
N ALA A 216 3.86 -11.13 11.28
CA ALA A 216 3.44 -9.98 10.51
C ALA A 216 4.61 -9.02 10.31
N ARG A 217 4.59 -8.32 9.17
CA ARG A 217 5.54 -7.27 8.87
C ARG A 217 4.81 -6.04 8.39
N LEU A 218 5.31 -4.88 8.78
CA LEU A 218 4.73 -3.61 8.41
C LEU A 218 5.37 -3.13 7.11
N PHE A 219 4.56 -2.85 6.09
CA PHE A 219 4.98 -2.19 4.87
C PHE A 219 4.65 -0.70 4.96
N HIS A 220 5.65 0.17 4.80
CA HIS A 220 5.47 1.61 4.79
C HIS A 220 5.17 2.10 3.37
N VAL A 221 3.96 2.62 3.15
CA VAL A 221 3.49 3.02 1.81
C VAL A 221 4.31 4.17 1.25
N GLY A 222 4.68 5.14 2.10
CA GLY A 222 5.48 6.30 1.69
C GLY A 222 6.95 5.98 1.39
N LEU A 223 7.51 4.96 2.05
CA LEU A 223 8.90 4.53 1.84
C LEU A 223 9.00 3.44 0.77
N GLY A 224 7.91 2.74 0.47
CA GLY A 224 7.89 1.63 -0.46
C GLY A 224 8.67 0.40 0.03
N SER A 225 8.90 0.28 1.34
CA SER A 225 9.73 -0.76 1.94
C SER A 225 9.08 -1.39 3.18
N PHE A 226 9.52 -2.59 3.52
CA PHE A 226 9.13 -3.26 4.76
C PHE A 226 9.98 -2.76 5.93
N ASP A 227 9.33 -2.62 7.08
CA ASP A 227 9.96 -2.44 8.38
C ASP A 227 10.84 -3.67 8.70
N ALA A 228 11.97 -3.41 9.37
CA ALA A 228 12.85 -4.45 9.89
C ALA A 228 12.20 -5.17 11.08
N ALA A 229 11.29 -4.52 11.80
CA ALA A 229 10.59 -5.15 12.91
C ALA A 229 9.64 -6.26 12.42
N THR A 230 9.68 -7.40 13.11
CA THR A 230 8.70 -8.47 12.95
C THR A 230 7.71 -8.41 14.10
N TYR A 231 6.43 -8.47 13.77
CA TYR A 231 5.31 -8.46 14.69
C TYR A 231 4.71 -9.86 14.77
N GLY A 232 4.09 -10.19 15.90
CA GLY A 232 3.51 -11.51 16.11
C GLY A 232 2.41 -11.45 17.16
N ALA A 233 1.55 -12.47 17.13
CA ALA A 233 0.61 -12.68 18.21
C ALA A 233 1.36 -13.15 19.47
N ASP A 234 1.13 -12.47 20.57
CA ASP A 234 1.49 -12.88 21.92
C ASP A 234 0.50 -13.97 22.38
N ASP A 235 1.00 -14.97 23.11
CA ASP A 235 0.19 -16.06 23.65
C ASP A 235 -0.83 -15.56 24.68
N THR A 236 -0.52 -14.44 25.36
CA THR A 236 -1.35 -13.88 26.43
C THR A 236 -2.31 -12.80 25.93
N THR A 237 -1.79 -11.86 25.13
CA THR A 237 -2.54 -10.67 24.70
C THR A 237 -3.00 -10.73 23.23
N GLY A 238 -2.65 -11.80 22.51
CA GLY A 238 -2.92 -11.92 21.08
C GLY A 238 -2.19 -10.81 20.31
N TRP A 239 -2.92 -10.05 19.50
CA TRP A 239 -2.37 -8.94 18.71
C TRP A 239 -2.29 -7.60 19.47
N GLY A 240 -2.64 -7.57 20.76
CA GLY A 240 -2.71 -6.34 21.55
C GLY A 240 -1.39 -5.58 21.64
N SER A 241 -0.29 -6.29 21.91
CA SER A 241 1.06 -5.69 21.96
C SER A 241 1.51 -5.12 20.62
N THR A 242 1.19 -5.81 19.52
CA THR A 242 1.46 -5.33 18.15
C THR A 242 0.70 -4.04 17.87
N VAL A 243 -0.60 -3.98 18.20
CA VAL A 243 -1.42 -2.77 18.02
C VAL A 243 -0.86 -1.61 18.84
N ALA A 244 -0.48 -1.85 20.10
CA ALA A 244 0.13 -0.81 20.95
C ALA A 244 1.45 -0.28 20.38
N SER A 245 2.28 -1.14 19.80
CA SER A 245 3.51 -0.72 19.10
C SER A 245 3.21 0.09 17.84
N LEU A 246 2.22 -0.33 17.05
CA LEU A 246 1.78 0.41 15.85
C LEU A 246 1.20 1.78 16.22
N GLU A 247 0.42 1.90 17.29
CA GLU A 247 -0.11 3.19 17.76
C GLU A 247 1.00 4.15 18.24
N ARG A 248 2.12 3.63 18.74
CA ARG A 248 3.30 4.45 19.07
C ARG A 248 4.06 4.91 17.83
N LEU A 249 4.17 4.03 16.83
CA LEU A 249 4.87 4.31 15.57
C LEU A 249 4.07 5.28 14.68
N PHE A 250 2.75 5.16 14.72
CA PHE A 250 1.78 5.99 14.03
C PHE A 250 1.01 6.78 15.08
N PRO A 251 1.64 7.77 15.74
CA PRO A 251 0.94 8.58 16.71
C PRO A 251 -0.26 9.15 15.99
N ALA A 252 -1.46 8.87 16.52
CA ALA A 252 -2.66 9.48 16.02
C ALA A 252 -2.39 10.98 15.91
N PRO A 253 -2.82 11.63 14.81
CA PRO A 253 -2.77 13.08 14.75
C PRO A 253 -3.35 13.51 16.06
N GLY A 254 -2.54 14.23 16.85
CA GLY A 254 -2.96 14.61 18.17
C GLY A 254 -4.37 15.14 17.97
N TYR A 255 -5.34 14.59 18.68
CA TYR A 255 -6.45 15.42 19.10
C TYR A 255 -5.74 16.50 19.92
N ARG A 256 -5.11 17.47 19.22
CA ARG A 256 -4.94 18.82 19.68
C ARG A 256 -6.38 19.10 20.00
N LYS A 257 -6.70 18.95 21.29
CA LYS A 257 -7.85 19.62 21.87
C LYS A 257 -7.76 20.97 21.18
N TYR A 258 -8.72 21.27 20.33
CA TYR A 258 -8.87 22.60 19.81
C TYR A 258 -9.10 23.42 21.08
N THR A 259 -8.02 23.80 21.77
CA THR A 259 -8.02 24.85 22.77
C THR A 259 -8.48 25.99 21.93
N LYS A 260 -9.79 26.30 22.01
CA LYS A 260 -10.49 27.29 21.20
C LYS A 260 -9.49 28.38 20.87
N ALA A 261 -8.87 28.28 19.70
CA ALA A 261 -8.09 29.39 19.20
C ALA A 261 -9.18 30.44 19.04
N LYS A 262 -8.99 31.54 19.77
CA LYS A 262 -9.88 32.71 19.76
C LYS A 262 -10.43 32.83 18.34
N GLU A 263 -11.75 32.64 18.26
CA GLU A 263 -12.54 32.41 17.06
C GLU A 263 -12.27 33.52 16.03
N GLU A 264 -11.19 33.40 15.26
CA GLU A 264 -11.05 34.12 14.01
C GLU A 264 -12.04 33.45 13.07
N THR A 265 -13.17 34.13 12.92
CA THR A 265 -14.32 33.73 12.10
C THR A 265 -13.84 32.98 10.87
N PRO A 266 -14.13 31.66 10.74
CA PRO A 266 -13.74 30.92 9.55
C PRO A 266 -14.27 31.68 8.35
N SER A 267 -13.37 32.07 7.45
CA SER A 267 -13.74 32.77 6.22
C SER A 267 -14.75 31.90 5.50
N LYS A 268 -16.03 32.28 5.61
CA LYS A 268 -17.13 31.54 5.02
C LYS A 268 -16.81 31.38 3.53
N PRO A 269 -16.81 30.15 3.00
CA PRO A 269 -16.42 29.95 1.62
C PRO A 269 -17.33 30.78 0.73
N PHE A 270 -16.76 31.48 -0.25
CA PHE A 270 -17.42 32.58 -0.97
C PHE A 270 -18.80 32.21 -1.57
N TYR A 271 -19.02 30.92 -1.86
CA TYR A 271 -20.29 30.38 -2.37
C TYR A 271 -21.45 30.41 -1.35
N THR A 272 -21.19 30.66 -0.07
CA THR A 272 -22.22 30.89 0.97
C THR A 272 -22.66 32.36 1.05
N SER A 273 -22.04 33.26 0.28
CA SER A 273 -22.52 34.63 0.14
C SER A 273 -23.87 34.64 -0.59
N PRO A 274 -24.91 35.31 -0.05
CA PRO A 274 -26.19 35.48 -0.72
C PRO A 274 -26.08 36.14 -2.10
N TRP A 275 -25.02 36.94 -2.31
CA TRP A 275 -24.76 37.60 -3.59
C TRP A 275 -24.29 36.61 -4.68
N PHE A 276 -23.59 35.53 -4.30
CA PHE A 276 -23.14 34.50 -5.24
C PHE A 276 -24.33 33.76 -5.87
N TRP A 277 -25.33 33.37 -5.07
CA TRP A 277 -26.56 32.77 -5.59
C TRP A 277 -27.47 33.78 -6.30
N GLY A 278 -27.42 35.06 -5.91
CA GLY A 278 -28.15 36.12 -6.60
C GLY A 278 -27.75 36.29 -8.07
N GLY A 279 -26.45 36.23 -8.38
CA GLY A 279 -25.96 36.33 -9.77
C GLY A 279 -26.38 35.13 -10.64
N LEU A 280 -26.29 33.92 -10.10
CA LEU A 280 -26.67 32.70 -10.83
C LEU A 280 -28.19 32.62 -11.05
N GLY A 281 -28.99 33.07 -10.07
CA GLY A 281 -30.45 33.16 -10.20
C GLY A 281 -30.89 34.22 -11.23
N ALA A 282 -30.22 35.37 -11.29
CA ALA A 282 -30.53 36.42 -12.27
C ALA A 282 -30.26 35.96 -13.72
N ALA A 283 -29.16 35.26 -13.97
CA ALA A 283 -28.81 34.76 -15.31
C ALA A 283 -29.87 33.79 -15.87
N LEU A 284 -30.42 32.90 -15.03
CA LEU A 284 -31.48 31.97 -15.43
C LEU A 284 -32.80 32.67 -15.76
N LEU A 285 -33.18 33.71 -15.01
CA LEU A 285 -34.39 34.49 -15.29
C LEU A 285 -34.29 35.26 -16.61
N PHE A 286 -33.14 35.88 -16.90
CA PHE A 286 -32.94 36.59 -18.18
C PHE A 286 -32.89 35.63 -19.38
N GLY A 287 -32.25 34.46 -19.25
CA GLY A 287 -32.21 33.45 -20.31
C GLY A 287 -33.59 32.85 -20.64
N GLY A 288 -34.40 32.58 -19.61
CA GLY A 288 -35.76 32.05 -19.78
C GLY A 288 -36.71 33.03 -20.48
N ALA A 289 -36.66 34.31 -20.11
CA ALA A 289 -37.50 35.33 -20.73
C ALA A 289 -37.20 35.51 -22.23
N PHE A 290 -35.93 35.46 -22.62
CA PHE A 290 -35.53 35.54 -24.03
C PHE A 290 -35.98 34.31 -24.83
N TYR A 291 -35.87 33.11 -24.26
CA TYR A 291 -36.32 31.88 -24.91
C TYR A 291 -37.82 31.91 -25.21
N PHE A 292 -38.65 32.33 -24.26
CA PHE A 292 -40.09 32.46 -24.48
C PHE A 292 -40.46 33.60 -25.43
N ALA A 293 -39.74 34.72 -25.41
CA ALA A 293 -39.95 35.80 -26.39
C ALA A 293 -39.57 35.38 -27.82
N SER A 294 -38.63 34.44 -27.99
CA SER A 294 -38.23 33.92 -29.30
C SER A 294 -39.16 32.83 -29.85
N ARG A 295 -40.04 32.24 -29.01
CA ARG A 295 -41.10 31.35 -29.47
C ARG A 295 -42.30 32.16 -29.95
N ASP A 296 -42.09 32.88 -31.04
CA ASP A 296 -43.17 33.42 -31.85
C ASP A 296 -43.99 32.24 -32.38
N SER A 297 -45.14 32.01 -31.76
CA SER A 297 -46.11 30.99 -32.15
C SER A 297 -47.10 31.62 -33.10
N GLY A 298 -46.60 32.22 -34.18
CA GLY A 298 -47.43 32.66 -35.29
C GLY A 298 -48.10 31.42 -35.88
N GLY A 299 -49.39 31.24 -35.59
CA GLY A 299 -50.24 30.17 -36.11
C GLY A 299 -50.52 30.35 -37.59
N ASP A 300 -49.49 30.41 -38.43
CA ASP A 300 -49.65 30.37 -39.87
C ASP A 300 -49.84 28.91 -40.27
N THR A 301 -51.10 28.50 -40.22
CA THR A 301 -51.55 27.20 -40.70
C THR A 301 -51.39 27.24 -42.21
N ILE A 302 -50.26 26.74 -42.71
CA ILE A 302 -49.97 26.62 -44.14
C ILE A 302 -51.03 25.68 -44.74
N HIS A 303 -52.12 26.24 -45.26
CA HIS A 303 -53.10 25.51 -46.05
C HIS A 303 -52.48 25.24 -47.42
N LEU A 304 -51.83 24.08 -47.56
CA LEU A 304 -51.43 23.54 -48.86
C LEU A 304 -52.69 23.14 -49.64
N GLN A 305 -53.30 24.10 -50.34
CA GLN A 305 -54.32 23.80 -51.34
C GLN A 305 -53.64 23.20 -52.57
N MET A 306 -53.62 21.88 -52.63
CA MET A 306 -53.15 21.14 -53.80
C MET A 306 -54.25 21.20 -54.88
N LYS A 307 -54.02 21.97 -55.94
CA LYS A 307 -54.87 22.02 -57.12
C LYS A 307 -54.44 20.93 -58.08
N VAL A 308 -55.25 19.89 -58.25
CA VAL A 308 -55.01 18.80 -59.21
C VAL A 308 -55.74 19.13 -60.52
N PRO A 309 -55.07 19.10 -61.68
CA PRO A 309 -55.66 19.31 -63.00
C PRO A 309 -56.44 18.10 -63.53
#